data_AF-A0A8J8KAD9-F1
#
_entry.id   AF-A0A8J8KAD9-F1
#
_cell.length_a   1.000
_cell.length_b   1.000
_cell.length_c   1.000
_cell.angle_alpha   90.00
_cell.angle_beta   90.00
_cell.angle_gamma   90.00
#
_symmetry.space_group_name_H-M   'P 1'
#
loop_
_entity.id
_entity.type
_entity.pdbx_description
1 polymer ?
#
loop_
_entity_poly.entity_id
_entity_poly.type
_entity_poly.pdbx_seq_one_letter_code
_entity_poly.pdbx_strand_id
1 'polypeptide(L)' 'MRKKNDKPFCAFCNSENVELIAPFGTAQLVRQFHCKDCQSVFEYLRWRTEDTFEHVENSKQYIRNA' A
#
# COMPACT_ATOMS: atom_id res chain seq x y z
N MET A 1 -10.80 -3.88 -14.22
CA MET A 1 -9.79 -2.97 -14.80
C MET A 1 -8.92 -2.44 -13.67
N ARG A 2 -7.61 -2.68 -13.68
CA ARG A 2 -6.70 -2.22 -12.61
C ARG A 2 -6.48 -0.71 -12.72
N LYS A 3 -6.88 0.08 -11.72
CA LYS A 3 -6.54 1.52 -11.66
C LYS A 3 -5.02 1.67 -11.65
N LYS A 4 -4.54 2.48 -12.59
CA LYS A 4 -3.14 2.85 -12.83
C LYS A 4 -2.82 3.97 -11.83
N ASN A 5 -1.81 3.79 -10.97
CA ASN A 5 -1.06 4.80 -10.21
C ASN A 5 -0.98 4.58 -8.69
N ASP A 6 -0.38 3.46 -8.30
CA ASP A 6 0.51 3.47 -7.13
C ASP A 6 1.51 2.34 -7.33
N LYS A 7 2.61 2.66 -8.02
CA LYS A 7 3.73 1.72 -8.10
C LYS A 7 4.33 1.62 -6.69
N PRO A 8 4.53 0.41 -6.14
CA PRO A 8 5.17 0.26 -4.84
C PRO A 8 6.58 0.82 -4.91
N PHE A 9 6.99 1.58 -3.89
CA PHE A 9 8.36 2.03 -3.70
C PHE A 9 8.96 1.40 -2.45
N CYS A 10 10.26 1.21 -2.43
CA CYS A 10 10.96 0.67 -1.27
C CYS A 10 10.82 1.60 -0.06
N ALA A 11 10.36 1.07 1.07
CA ALA A 11 10.20 1.83 2.31
C ALA A 11 11.53 2.29 2.94
N PHE A 12 12.66 1.79 2.45
CA PHE A 12 13.99 2.08 3.01
C PHE A 12 14.83 3.02 2.14
N CYS A 13 14.82 2.83 0.82
CA CYS A 13 15.64 3.61 -0.12
C CYS A 13 14.84 4.38 -1.16
N ASN A 14 13.49 4.34 -1.09
CA ASN A 14 12.58 5.01 -2.01
C ASN A 14 12.69 4.59 -3.49
N SER A 15 13.47 3.55 -3.81
CA SER A 15 13.56 3.03 -5.18
C SER A 15 12.23 2.43 -5.67
N GLU A 16 11.92 2.64 -6.94
CA GLU A 16 10.83 1.95 -7.66
C GLU A 16 11.24 0.56 -8.18
N ASN A 17 12.52 0.19 -8.07
CA ASN A 17 13.06 -1.10 -8.51
C ASN A 17 12.74 -2.20 -7.49
N VAL A 18 11.46 -2.56 -7.41
CA VAL A 18 10.92 -3.53 -6.45
C VAL A 18 10.14 -4.63 -7.17
N GLU A 19 10.26 -5.85 -6.67
CA GLU A 19 9.54 -7.03 -7.18
C GLU A 19 8.58 -7.58 -6.14
N LEU A 20 7.38 -8.00 -6.57
CA LEU A 20 6.44 -8.71 -5.69
C LEU A 20 6.94 -10.14 -5.50
N ILE A 21 7.24 -10.53 -4.26
CA ILE A 21 7.72 -11.88 -3.95
C ILE A 21 6.64 -12.77 -3.33
N ALA A 22 5.68 -12.18 -2.59
CA ALA A 22 4.54 -12.90 -2.06
C ALA A 22 3.29 -12.04 -2.04
N PRO A 23 2.14 -12.56 -2.52
CA PRO A 23 0.89 -11.82 -2.47
C PRO A 23 0.40 -11.63 -1.03
N PHE A 24 0.77 -12.50 -0.09
CA PHE A 24 0.41 -12.42 1.32
C PHE A 24 1.69 -12.49 2.15
N GLY A 25 1.85 -11.59 3.12
CA GLY A 25 2.99 -11.55 4.04
C GLY A 25 2.61 -12.08 5.43
N THR A 26 3.09 -11.39 6.47
CA THR A 26 2.77 -11.69 7.88
C THR A 26 1.28 -11.56 8.21
N ALA A 27 0.54 -10.76 7.44
CA ALA A 27 -0.91 -10.61 7.55
C ALA A 27 -1.60 -10.76 6.18
N GLN A 28 -2.87 -11.12 6.20
CA GLN A 28 -3.67 -11.28 4.96
C GLN A 28 -3.82 -9.98 4.17
N LEU A 29 -3.68 -8.83 4.85
CA LEU A 29 -3.85 -7.50 4.28
C LEU A 29 -2.55 -6.87 3.76
N VAL A 30 -1.43 -7.59 3.80
CA VAL A 30 -0.15 -7.11 3.27
C VAL A 30 0.34 -7.94 2.09
N ARG A 31 1.08 -7.29 1.20
CA ARG A 31 1.88 -7.90 0.13
C ARG A 31 3.35 -7.73 0.49
N GLN A 32 4.19 -8.72 0.16
CA GLN A 32 5.62 -8.65 0.41
C GLN A 32 6.38 -8.35 -0.88
N PHE A 33 7.29 -7.39 -0.80
CA PHE A 33 8.12 -6.93 -1.89
C PHE A 33 9.61 -7.05 -1.53
N HIS A 34 10.43 -7.22 -2.55
CA HIS A 34 11.89 -7.19 -2.44
C HIS A 34 12.44 -6.06 -3.31
N CYS A 35 13.29 -5.21 -2.74
CA CYS A 35 13.97 -4.15 -3.49
C CYS A 35 15.27 -4.67 -4.10
N LYS A 36 15.46 -4.48 -5.41
CA LYS A 36 16.68 -4.89 -6.10
C LYS A 36 17.87 -3.98 -5.84
N ASP A 37 17.64 -2.73 -5.42
CA ASP A 37 18.72 -1.76 -5.20
C ASP A 37 19.35 -1.90 -3.82
N CYS A 38 18.53 -1.95 -2.76
CA CYS A 38 19.01 -2.06 -1.37
C CYS A 38 18.84 -3.47 -0.76
N GLN A 39 18.40 -4.44 -1.55
CA GLN A 39 18.26 -5.86 -1.16
C GLN A 39 17.37 -6.10 0.07
N SER A 40 16.50 -5.13 0.39
CA SER A 40 15.63 -5.20 1.56
C SER A 40 14.26 -5.79 1.20
N VAL A 41 13.72 -6.60 2.10
CA VAL A 41 12.35 -7.12 2.03
C VAL A 41 11.43 -6.25 2.88
N PHE A 42 10.28 -5.86 2.35
CA PHE A 42 9.31 -5.01 3.04
C PHE A 42 7.87 -5.38 2.69
N GLU A 43 6.93 -4.91 3.50
CA GLU A 43 5.50 -5.19 3.34
C GLU A 43 4.71 -3.92 2.97
N TYR A 44 3.70 -4.09 2.13
CA TYR A 44 2.79 -3.02 1.69
C TYR A 44 1.34 -3.40 1.97
N LEU A 45 0.61 -2.45 2.54
CA LEU A 45 -0.81 -2.60 2.87
C LEU A 45 -1.66 -2.57 1.60
N ARG A 46 -2.54 -3.56 1.44
CA ARG A 46 -3.36 -3.73 0.22
C ARG A 46 -4.39 -2.61 0.01
N TRP A 47 -4.79 -1.90 1.07
CA TRP A 47 -5.88 -0.91 1.04
C TRP A 47 -5.48 0.49 0.56
N ARG A 48 -4.19 0.73 0.25
CA ARG A 48 -3.73 2.07 -0.17
C ARG A 48 -4.14 2.46 -1.59
N THR A 49 -4.69 1.55 -2.40
CA THR A 49 -4.90 1.83 -3.83
C THR A 49 -6.34 1.79 -4.31
N GLU A 50 -7.33 1.67 -3.41
CA GLU A 50 -8.73 1.59 -3.83
C GLU A 50 -9.59 2.45 -2.90
N ASP A 51 -9.91 3.67 -3.37
CA ASP A 51 -11.07 4.49 -2.98
C ASP A 51 -11.21 4.91 -1.51
N THR A 52 -10.15 4.83 -0.70
CA THR A 52 -10.21 5.12 0.74
C THR A 52 -10.35 6.61 1.11
N PHE A 53 -10.12 7.55 0.20
CA PHE A 53 -10.32 8.98 0.52
C PHE A 53 -11.80 9.38 0.65
N GLU A 54 -12.71 8.67 -0.03
CA GLU A 54 -14.13 9.01 -0.03
C GLU A 54 -14.83 8.59 1.28
N HIS A 55 -14.43 7.45 1.85
CA HIS A 55 -15.00 6.94 3.10
C HIS A 55 -14.50 7.67 4.36
N VAL A 56 -13.25 8.15 4.35
CA VAL A 56 -12.68 8.91 5.48
C VAL A 56 -13.36 10.27 5.65
N GLU A 57 -13.65 10.99 4.56
CA GLU A 57 -14.33 12.29 4.65
C GLU A 57 -15.80 12.16 5.11
N ASN A 58 -16.52 11.16 4.61
CA ASN A 58 -17.89 10.88 5.08
C ASN A 58 -17.94 10.57 6.58
N SER A 59 -16.92 9.89 7.11
CA SER A 59 -16.85 9.56 8.54
C SER A 59 -16.67 10.81 9.41
N LYS A 60 -15.91 11.82 8.94
CA LYS A 60 -15.74 13.10 9.65
C LYS A 60 -17.03 13.91 9.71
N GLN A 61 -17.88 13.82 8.68
CA GLN A 61 -19.19 14.47 8.65
C GLN A 61 -20.11 13.96 9.78
N TYR A 62 -20.10 12.65 10.05
CA TYR A 62 -20.90 12.07 11.13
C TYR A 62 -20.39 12.45 12.53
N ILE A 63 -19.07 12.52 12.72
CA ILE A 63 -18.48 12.87 14.03
C ILE A 63 -18.73 14.35 14.38
N ARG A 64 -18.73 15.24 13.39
CA ARG A 64 -18.92 16.69 13.61
C ARG A 64 -20.37 17.09 13.92
N ASN A 65 -21.33 16.24 13.58
CA ASN A 65 -22.77 16.49 13.81
C ASN A 65 -23.34 15.67 14.98
N ALA A 66 -22.47 15.06 15.80
CA ALA A 66 -22.82 14.30 16.99
C ALA A 66 -22.58 15.12 18.27
#